data_AF-A0AAW8C5A1-F1
#
_entry.id   AF-A0AAW8C5A1-F1
#
_cell.length_a   1.000
_cell.length_b   1.000
_cell.length_c   1.000
_cell.angle_alpha   90.00
_cell.angle_beta   90.00
_cell.angle_gamma   90.00
#
_symmetry.space_group_name_H-M   'P 1'
#
loop_
_entity.id
_entity.type
_entity.pdbx_description
1 polymer ?
#
loop_
_entity_poly.entity_id
_entity_poly.type
_entity_poly.pdbx_seq_one_letter_code
_entity_poly.pdbx_strand_id
1 'polypeptide(L)' 'MDSKADQLRFYSKPSWSDADVAGVVTKGLGFEIIEKIDVQGSPQYKVKNSKGSIFYITASPTYVEVK' A
#
# COMPACT_ATOMS: atom_id res chain seq x y z
N MET A 1 -1.91 8.39 3.52
CA MET A 1 -0.98 7.53 4.30
C MET A 1 0.42 7.78 3.81
N ASP A 2 1.42 7.72 4.68
CA ASP A 2 2.83 7.89 4.32
C ASP A 2 3.62 6.61 4.57
N SER A 3 4.59 6.30 3.70
CA SER A 3 5.56 5.22 3.95
C SER A 3 6.57 5.63 5.02
N LYS A 4 6.87 4.72 5.96
CA LYS A 4 7.99 4.84 6.91
C LYS A 4 9.29 4.23 6.36
N ALA A 5 9.16 3.31 5.40
CA ALA A 5 10.28 2.63 4.76
C ALA A 5 10.77 3.37 3.50
N ASP A 6 12.05 3.21 3.18
CA ASP A 6 12.67 3.85 2.01
C ASP A 6 12.19 3.27 0.68
N GLN A 7 11.84 1.98 0.65
CA GLN A 7 11.29 1.29 -0.52
C GLN A 7 10.18 0.34 -0.09
N LEU A 8 8.96 0.86 0.02
CA LEU A 8 7.79 0.05 0.36
C LEU A 8 7.05 -0.41 -0.91
N ARG A 9 6.87 -1.71 -1.09
CA ARG A 9 6.14 -2.26 -2.24
C ARG A 9 4.65 -1.94 -2.15
N PHE A 10 4.06 -1.64 -3.30
CA PHE A 10 2.62 -1.67 -3.52
C PHE A 10 2.27 -2.60 -4.68
N TYR A 11 1.04 -3.09 -4.68
CA TYR A 11 0.57 -4.20 -5.50
C TYR A 11 -0.60 -3.76 -6.38
N SER A 12 -0.73 -4.40 -7.54
CA SER A 12 -1.84 -4.19 -8.49
C SER A 12 -3.12 -4.93 -8.09
N LYS A 13 -3.00 -5.92 -7.20
CA LYS A 13 -4.09 -6.76 -6.68
C LYS A 13 -3.97 -6.93 -5.16
N PRO A 14 -5.05 -7.30 -4.46
CA PRO A 14 -4.99 -7.66 -3.05
C PRO A 14 -4.23 -8.99 -2.86
N SER A 15 -2.90 -8.91 -2.82
CA SER A 15 -1.98 -10.04 -2.91
C SER A 15 -0.65 -9.71 -2.24
N TRP A 16 0.09 -10.75 -1.87
CA TRP A 16 1.46 -10.68 -1.37
C TRP A 16 2.47 -11.32 -2.34
N SER A 17 2.02 -11.71 -3.54
CA SER A 17 2.86 -12.31 -4.56
C SER A 17 3.77 -11.27 -5.22
N ASP A 18 5.03 -11.65 -5.47
CA ASP A 18 5.97 -10.85 -6.25
C ASP A 18 5.44 -10.53 -7.66
N ALA A 19 4.63 -11.42 -8.24
CA ALA A 19 4.04 -11.23 -9.57
C ALA A 19 3.02 -10.08 -9.62
N ASP A 20 2.46 -9.68 -8.48
CA ASP A 20 1.48 -8.60 -8.40
C ASP A 20 2.10 -7.27 -7.95
N VAL A 21 3.41 -7.21 -7.70
CA VAL A 21 4.12 -5.97 -7.34
C VAL A 21 4.01 -4.97 -8.49
N ALA A 22 3.38 -3.82 -8.22
CA ALA A 22 3.19 -2.75 -9.18
C ALA A 22 4.29 -1.67 -9.09
N GLY A 23 4.99 -1.60 -7.94
CA GLY A 23 6.11 -0.69 -7.77
C GLY A 23 6.50 -0.52 -6.30
N VAL A 24 7.32 0.50 -6.05
CA VAL A 24 7.74 0.93 -4.71
C VAL A 24 7.38 2.39 -4.48
N VAL A 25 6.99 2.72 -3.25
CA VAL A 25 6.82 4.09 -2.77
C VAL A 25 7.94 4.41 -1.78
N THR A 26 8.51 5.60 -1.90
CA THR A 26 9.55 6.08 -0.98
C THR A 26 8.94 6.79 0.22
N LYS A 27 9.75 6.97 1.26
CA LYS A 27 9.36 7.69 2.48
C LYS A 27 8.76 9.06 2.16
N GLY A 28 7.66 9.40 2.84
CA GLY A 28 6.98 10.70 2.71
C GLY A 28 6.12 10.90 1.46
N LEU A 29 6.08 9.93 0.54
CA LEU A 29 5.09 9.89 -0.53
C LEU A 29 3.88 9.08 -0.09
N GLY A 30 2.70 9.59 -0.42
CA GLY A 30 1.45 9.05 0.11
C GLY A 30 0.37 8.77 -0.91
N PHE A 31 -0.53 7.89 -0.53
CA PHE A 31 -1.76 7.60 -1.24
C PHE A 31 -2.97 8.00 -0.38
N GLU A 32 -4.10 8.26 -1.04
CA GLU A 32 -5.42 8.34 -0.40
C GLU A 32 -5.87 6.92 -0.04
N ILE A 33 -6.26 6.68 1.21
CA ILE A 33 -6.83 5.39 1.63
C ILE A 33 -8.31 5.37 1.26
N ILE A 34 -8.74 4.31 0.57
CA ILE A 34 -10.16 4.05 0.31
C ILE A 34 -10.74 3.17 1.43
N GLU A 35 -10.07 2.05 1.71
CA GLU A 35 -10.54 1.06 2.68
C GLU A 35 -9.37 0.18 3.17
N LYS A 36 -9.58 -0.53 4.28
CA LYS A 36 -8.69 -1.57 4.78
C LYS A 36 -9.33 -2.93 4.51
N ILE A 37 -8.58 -3.85 3.95
CA ILE A 37 -9.03 -5.21 3.60
C ILE A 37 -8.12 -6.25 4.23
N ASP A 38 -8.68 -7.42 4.54
CA ASP A 38 -7.89 -8.59 4.92
C ASP A 38 -7.38 -9.30 3.66
N VAL A 39 -6.08 -9.63 3.64
CA VAL A 39 -5.46 -10.44 2.59
C VAL A 39 -4.75 -11.60 3.26
N GLN A 40 -5.49 -12.70 3.44
CA GLN A 40 -5.00 -13.94 4.06
C GLN A 40 -4.41 -13.71 5.46
N GLY A 41 -5.10 -12.93 6.30
CA GLY A 41 -4.67 -12.61 7.67
C GLY A 41 -3.61 -11.51 7.77
N SER A 42 -3.13 -10.99 6.63
CA SER A 42 -2.21 -9.85 6.56
C SER A 42 -2.90 -8.66 5.90
N PRO A 43 -3.42 -7.69 6.68
CA PRO A 43 -4.23 -6.62 6.11
C PRO A 43 -3.48 -5.68 5.17
N GLN A 44 -4.19 -5.19 4.16
CA GLN A 44 -3.73 -4.15 3.22
C GLN A 44 -4.69 -2.96 3.22
N TYR A 45 -4.17 -1.79 2.85
CA TYR A 45 -4.99 -0.67 2.43
C TYR A 45 -5.19 -0.74 0.91
N LYS A 46 -6.44 -0.61 0.48
CA LYS A 46 -6.75 -0.22 -0.89
C LYS A 46 -6.59 1.29 -0.99
N VAL A 47 -5.74 1.72 -1.91
CA VAL A 47 -5.32 3.11 -1.99
C VAL A 47 -5.45 3.65 -3.41
N LYS A 48 -5.55 4.97 -3.53
CA LYS A 48 -5.66 5.70 -4.80
C LYS A 48 -4.54 6.71 -4.93
N ASN A 49 -3.88 6.74 -6.09
CA ASN A 49 -2.89 7.77 -6.39
C ASN A 49 -3.55 9.04 -6.95
N SER A 50 -2.76 10.09 -7.17
CA SER A 50 -3.24 11.37 -7.74
C SER A 50 -3.84 11.26 -9.15
N LYS A 51 -3.58 10.15 -9.87
CA LYS A 51 -4.15 9.85 -11.20
C LYS A 51 -5.43 9.01 -11.14
N GLY A 52 -5.91 8.67 -9.94
CA GLY A 52 -7.09 7.83 -9.76
C GLY A 52 -6.85 6.32 -9.90
N SER A 53 -5.60 5.87 -10.10
CA SER A 53 -5.27 4.44 -10.18
C SER A 53 -5.32 3.79 -8.80
N ILE A 54 -5.84 2.57 -8.74
CA ILE A 54 -6.00 1.79 -7.51
C ILE A 54 -4.83 0.84 -7.31
N PHE A 55 -4.32 0.79 -6.08
CA PHE A 55 -3.28 -0.13 -5.65
C PHE A 55 -3.57 -0.66 -4.26
N TYR A 56 -2.73 -1.59 -3.82
CA TYR A 56 -2.79 -2.20 -2.51
C TYR A 56 -1.43 -2.12 -1.82
N ILE A 57 -1.42 -1.81 -0.54
CA ILE A 57 -0.18 -1.65 0.23
C ILE A 57 -0.39 -2.14 1.66
N THR A 58 0.68 -2.56 2.34
CA THR A 58 0.56 -3.10 3.71
C THR A 58 -0.14 -2.13 4.65
N ALA A 59 -1.04 -2.64 5.47
CA ALA A 59 -1.67 -1.89 6.57
C ALA A 59 -0.93 -2.08 7.90
N SER A 60 0.27 -2.67 7.88
CA SER A 60 1.08 -2.83 9.08
C SER A 60 1.64 -1.47 9.56
N PRO A 61 1.36 -1.05 10.81
CA PRO A 61 1.84 0.22 11.35
C PRO A 61 3.36 0.29 11.47
N THR A 62 4.06 -0.85 11.33
CA THR A 62 5.52 -0.90 11.24
C THR A 62 6.05 -0.18 10.00
N TYR A 63 5.34 -0.28 8.86
CA TYR A 63 5.83 0.21 7.57
C TYR A 63 5.11 1.47 7.10
N VAL A 64 3.92 1.74 7.62
CA VAL A 64 3.08 2.86 7.17
C VAL A 64 2.58 3.68 8.34
N GLU A 65 2.33 4.96 8.07
CA GLU A 65 1.67 5.87 8.98
C GLU A 65 0.38 6.36 8.34
N VAL A 66 -0.73 6.18 9.06
CA VAL A 66 -2.02 6.77 8.70
C VAL A 66 -2.20 8.01 9.57
N LYS A 67 -2.37 9.15 8.92
CA LYS A 67 -2.70 10.43 9.55
C LYS A 67 -4.20 10.63 9.52
#